data_AF-A0A2M9NR24-F1
#
_entry.id   AF-A0A2M9NR24-F1
#
_cell.length_a   1.000
_cell.length_b   1.000
_cell.length_c   1.000
_cell.angle_alpha   90.00
_cell.angle_beta   90.00
_cell.angle_gamma   90.00
#
_symmetry.space_group_name_H-M   'P 1'
#
loop_
_entity.id
_entity.type
_entity.pdbx_description
1 polymer ?
#
loop_
_entity_poly.entity_id
_entity_poly.type
_entity_poly.pdbx_seq_one_letter_code
_entity_poly.pdbx_strand_id
1 'polypeptide(L)' 'MKKDAKERQRELIYKLRIHHLYKSEEQLLKLPLHELEMEYKRVQSDCHPHSDSGSINWIHAKR' A
#
# COMPACT_ATOMS: atom_id res chain seq x y z
N MET A 1 18.60 6.20 14.57
CA MET A 1 17.19 5.79 14.56
C MET A 1 17.01 4.71 13.49
N LYS A 2 16.85 3.43 13.86
CA LYS A 2 16.64 2.30 12.92
C LYS A 2 15.44 1.42 13.31
N LYS A 3 14.66 1.83 14.32
CA LYS A 3 13.51 1.07 14.81
C LYS A 3 12.32 1.18 13.84
N ASP A 4 12.09 2.37 13.29
CA ASP A 4 10.99 2.65 12.37
C ASP A 4 10.96 1.78 11.12
N ALA A 5 12.13 1.53 10.51
CA ALA A 5 12.20 0.74 9.28
C ALA A 5 11.78 -0.73 9.48
N LYS A 6 12.13 -1.31 10.64
CA LYS A 6 11.76 -2.70 10.96
C LYS A 6 10.29 -2.82 11.34
N GLU A 7 9.75 -1.82 12.03
CA GLU A 7 8.34 -1.78 12.39
C GLU A 7 7.47 -1.64 11.13
N ARG A 8 7.82 -0.70 10.25
CA ARG A 8 7.18 -0.50 8.95
C ARG A 8 7.26 -1.75 8.07
N GLN A 9 8.38 -2.48 8.09
CA GLN A 9 8.51 -3.75 7.38
C GLN A 9 7.52 -4.79 7.89
N ARG A 10 7.38 -4.94 9.22
CA ARG A 10 6.43 -5.88 9.83
C ARG A 10 4.99 -5.52 9.51
N GLU A 11 4.65 -4.24 9.54
CA GLU A 11 3.31 -3.78 9.16
C GLU A 11 2.98 -4.07 7.70
N LEU A 12 3.92 -3.83 6.78
CA LEU A 12 3.73 -4.14 5.36
C LEU A 12 3.52 -5.63 5.14
N ILE A 13 4.31 -6.49 5.79
CA ILE A 13 4.15 -7.94 5.72
C ILE A 13 2.78 -8.37 6.23
N TYR A 14 2.33 -7.84 7.38
CA TYR A 14 1.02 -8.15 7.94
C TYR A 14 -0.12 -7.74 6.99
N LYS A 15 -0.06 -6.54 6.42
CA LYS A 15 -1.06 -6.06 5.46
C LYS A 15 -1.06 -6.91 4.19
N LEU A 16 0.10 -7.19 3.61
CA LEU A 16 0.22 -8.04 2.41
C LEU A 16 -0.24 -9.47 2.66
N ARG A 17 -0.05 -10.01 3.87
CA ARG A 17 -0.57 -11.32 4.29
C ARG A 17 -2.10 -11.34 4.27
N ILE A 18 -2.76 -10.30 4.79
CA ILE A 18 -4.23 -10.19 4.80
C ILE A 18 -4.79 -10.12 3.37
N HIS A 19 -4.10 -9.40 2.48
CA HIS A 19 -4.52 -9.29 1.09
C HIS A 19 -4.17 -10.53 0.23
N HIS A 20 -3.64 -11.60 0.83
CA HIS A 20 -3.40 -12.92 0.21
C HIS A 20 -2.62 -12.92 -1.13
N LEU A 21 -1.91 -11.84 -1.48
CA LEU A 21 -1.16 -11.76 -2.74
C LEU A 21 0.05 -12.68 -2.80
N TYR A 22 0.49 -13.19 -1.65
CA TYR A 22 1.61 -14.09 -1.56
C TYR A 22 1.17 -15.48 -1.13
N LYS A 23 1.69 -16.48 -1.83
CA LYS A 23 1.40 -17.89 -1.57
C LYS A 23 1.94 -18.35 -0.21
N SER A 24 2.91 -17.65 0.38
CA SER A 24 3.45 -17.98 1.72
C SER A 24 4.11 -16.77 2.40
N GLU A 25 3.93 -16.64 3.71
CA GLU A 25 4.54 -15.61 4.58
C GLU A 25 6.07 -15.61 4.52
N GLU A 26 6.67 -16.77 4.29
CA GLU A 26 8.12 -16.92 4.10
C GLU A 26 8.63 -16.19 2.86
N GLN A 27 7.80 -16.02 1.82
CA GLN A 27 8.19 -15.25 0.64
C GLN A 27 8.21 -13.76 0.97
N LEU A 28 7.23 -13.27 1.73
CA LEU A 28 7.18 -11.88 2.20
C LEU A 28 8.36 -11.51 3.10
N LEU A 29 8.78 -12.43 3.98
CA LEU A 29 9.94 -12.23 4.86
C LEU A 29 11.28 -12.21 4.11
N LYS A 30 11.34 -12.83 2.92
CA LYS A 30 12.51 -12.82 2.04
C LYS A 30 12.61 -11.55 1.19
N LEU A 31 11.52 -10.77 1.07
CA LEU A 31 11.51 -9.56 0.27
C LEU A 31 12.16 -8.38 1.00
N PRO A 32 12.92 -7.54 0.27
CA PRO A 32 13.42 -6.29 0.81
C PRO A 32 12.27 -5.27 0.99
N LEU A 33 12.49 -4.28 1.86
CA LEU A 33 11.47 -3.27 2.20
C LEU A 33 10.87 -2.56 0.98
N HIS A 34 11.69 -2.23 -0.02
CA HIS A 34 11.22 -1.54 -1.22
C HIS A 34 10.25 -2.39 -2.05
N GLU A 35 10.45 -3.71 -2.11
CA GLU A 35 9.53 -4.62 -2.78
C GLU A 35 8.22 -4.75 -2.02
N LEU A 36 8.29 -4.87 -0.69
CA LEU A 36 7.10 -4.86 0.16
C LEU A 36 6.27 -3.58 -0.03
N GLU A 37 6.92 -2.42 -0.19
CA GLU A 37 6.24 -1.15 -0.47
C GLU A 37 5.61 -1.09 -1.87
N MET A 38 6.32 -1.56 -2.91
CA MET A 38 5.79 -1.62 -4.28
C MET A 38 4.55 -2.51 -4.36
N GLU A 39 4.61 -3.65 -3.69
CA GLU A 39 3.54 -4.64 -3.71
C GLU A 39 2.35 -4.13 -2.92
N TYR A 40 2.58 -3.49 -1.77
CA TYR A 40 1.52 -2.80 -1.03
C TYR A 40 0.85 -1.68 -1.84
N LYS A 41 1.62 -0.97 -2.67
CA LYS A 41 1.08 0.03 -3.60
C LYS A 41 0.25 -0.61 -4.72
N ARG A 42 0.66 -1.76 -5.25
CA ARG A 42 -0.14 -2.54 -6.20
C ARG A 42 -1.45 -3.01 -5.58
N VAL A 43 -1.42 -3.53 -4.34
CA VAL A 43 -2.64 -3.90 -3.61
C VAL A 43 -3.59 -2.73 -3.48
N GLN A 44 -3.08 -1.56 -3.09
CA GLN A 44 -3.90 -0.36 -2.96
C GLN A 44 -4.46 0.11 -4.32
N SER A 45 -3.73 -0.09 -5.40
CA SER A 45 -4.23 0.20 -6.76
C SER A 45 -5.21 -0.86 -7.24
N ASP A 46 -5.07 -2.12 -6.84
CA ASP A 46 -5.96 -3.22 -7.25
C ASP A 46 -7.26 -3.21 -6.43
N CYS A 47 -7.16 -2.89 -5.14
CA CYS A 47 -8.26 -2.38 -4.32
C CYS A 47 -8.61 -0.94 -4.75
N HIS A 48 -9.00 -0.75 -6.01
CA HIS A 48 -9.64 0.49 -6.39
C HIS A 48 -10.94 0.64 -5.59
N PRO A 49 -11.12 1.72 -4.80
CA PRO A 49 -12.45 2.27 -4.72
C PRO A 49 -12.70 2.79 -6.15
N HIS A 50 -13.61 2.17 -6.90
CA HIS A 50 -14.29 2.88 -7.97
C HIS A 50 -15.11 4.02 -7.34
N SER A 51 -14.45 4.99 -6.72
CA SER A 51 -15.02 6.28 -6.48
C SER A 51 -14.69 7.08 -7.71
N ASP A 52 -15.72 7.28 -8.52
CA ASP A 52 -15.85 8.28 -9.56
C ASP A 52 -15.78 9.72 -8.98
N SER A 53 -14.92 9.92 -7.98
CA SER A 53 -14.51 11.22 -7.45
C SER A 53 -13.15 11.54 -8.04
N GLY A 54 -13.08 11.53 -9.38
CA GLY A 54 -12.26 12.52 -10.06
C GLY A 54 -12.58 13.84 -9.40
N SER A 55 -11.57 14.45 -8.78
CA SER A 55 -11.73 15.63 -7.94
C SER A 55 -12.55 16.68 -8.70
N ILE A 56 -13.80 16.90 -8.31
CA ILE A 56 -14.57 18.03 -8.85
C ILE A 56 -13.97 19.29 -8.22
N ASN A 57 -12.92 19.80 -8.85
CA ASN A 57 -12.32 21.08 -8.51
C ASN A 57 -13.27 22.18 -8.99
N TRP A 58 -14.19 22.63 -8.13
CA TRP A 58 -14.88 23.92 -8.31
C TRP A 58 -13.89 25.04 -7.96
N ILE A 59 -12.97 25.31 -8.88
CA ILE A 59 -12.27 26.59 -8.94
C ILE A 59 -12.98 27.44 -9.99
N HIS A 60 -13.55 28.55 -9.53
CA HIS A 60 -14.41 29.57 -10.18
C HIS A 60 -15.89 29.44 -9.74
N ALA A 61 -16.52 30.43 -9.14
CA ALA A 61 -16.37 31.87 -9.33
C ALA A 61 -16.49 32.65 -8.02
N LYS A 62 -15.52 33.55 -7.80
CA LYS A 62 -15.68 34.74 -6.96
C LYS A 62 -16.47 35.75 -7.80
N ARG A 63 -17.64 36.18 -7.35
CA ARG A 63 -18.20 37.48 -7.73
C ARG A 63 -18.96 38.06 -6.55
#